data_AF-A0AAD4S2I0-F1
#
_entry.id   AF-A0AAD4S2I0-F1
#
_cell.length_a   1.000
_cell.length_b   1.000
_cell.length_c   1.000
_cell.angle_alpha   90.00
_cell.angle_beta   90.00
_cell.angle_gamma   90.00
#
_symmetry.space_group_name_H-M   'P 1'
#
loop_
_entity.id
_entity.type
_entity.pdbx_description
1 polymer ?
#
loop_
_entity_poly.entity_id
_entity_poly.type
_entity_poly.pdbx_seq_one_letter_code
_entity_poly.pdbx_strand_id
1 'polypeptide(L)'
;MDQGSSCGSNSNCKSWIVYGLVTGAAIAAAAIGAAFSIRGSGKFRSRVIGIIPARYASSRFEGKPLVHILGKPMIQRTWERAKLASTLDHVVVATDDEKIAERCRGFGADVIMTSESCRNGTERCNEALEKLEKKYDIVVNIQGDEPLIEPEIIDGIVKALQGAPDAVFSTAVTSLTPEDSTDPNRVKCIVDNHGYAIYFSRGLIPFNKSGKVNPNFPYLLHLGIQSYDSKFLKIYSELAPTPLQLEEDLEQLKVLENGYKMKVIKVDHDAHGVDTPEDVGKLEALMRERNLV
;
A
#
# COMPACT_ATOMS: atom_id res chain seq x y z
N MET A 1 -82.44 9.87 -16.10
CA MET A 1 -82.30 8.51 -16.63
C MET A 1 -80.85 8.14 -16.53
N ASP A 2 -80.37 7.30 -15.63
CA ASP A 2 -80.86 6.75 -14.37
C ASP A 2 -79.60 6.11 -13.78
N GLN A 3 -79.36 6.36 -12.49
CA GLN A 3 -78.84 5.43 -11.48
C GLN A 3 -77.53 4.66 -11.74
N GLY A 4 -76.58 4.55 -10.81
CA GLY A 4 -76.62 4.89 -9.39
C GLY A 4 -75.47 4.21 -8.64
N SER A 5 -75.09 4.85 -7.53
CA SER A 5 -74.82 4.24 -6.20
C SER A 5 -73.48 3.52 -5.98
N SER A 6 -72.55 4.11 -5.22
CA SER A 6 -72.42 4.13 -3.73
C SER A 6 -71.84 2.82 -3.17
N CYS A 7 -70.64 2.79 -2.57
CA CYS A 7 -70.27 3.22 -1.19
C CYS A 7 -70.07 2.00 -0.26
N GLY A 8 -69.16 2.12 0.73
CA GLY A 8 -68.91 1.17 1.83
C GLY A 8 -67.63 0.35 1.65
N SER A 9 -66.48 0.69 2.26
CA SER A 9 -66.09 0.78 3.68
C SER A 9 -65.92 -0.57 4.41
N ASN A 10 -64.75 -0.66 5.07
CA ASN A 10 -64.42 -1.37 6.30
C ASN A 10 -63.90 -2.83 6.26
N SER A 11 -62.63 -2.92 6.71
CA SER A 11 -62.09 -3.83 7.74
C SER A 11 -62.54 -5.30 7.73
N ASN A 12 -61.60 -6.24 7.62
CA ASN A 12 -60.90 -6.76 8.81
C ASN A 12 -59.83 -7.80 8.45
N CYS A 13 -58.83 -7.80 9.31
CA CYS A 13 -57.79 -8.79 9.57
C CYS A 13 -58.19 -10.26 9.34
N LYS A 14 -57.31 -11.05 8.69
CA LYS A 14 -57.10 -12.47 9.04
C LYS A 14 -55.73 -12.98 8.56
N SER A 15 -54.95 -13.35 9.57
CA SER A 15 -53.68 -14.07 9.62
C SER A 15 -53.55 -15.26 8.66
N TRP A 16 -52.39 -15.39 8.04
CA TRP A 16 -51.76 -16.69 7.73
C TRP A 16 -50.27 -16.62 8.08
N ILE A 17 -49.95 -17.12 9.28
CA ILE A 17 -48.62 -17.58 9.66
C ILE A 17 -48.46 -18.98 9.05
N VAL A 18 -47.45 -19.19 8.21
CA VAL A 18 -46.83 -20.50 8.02
C VAL A 18 -45.31 -20.34 8.02
N TYR A 19 -44.71 -21.09 8.93
CA TYR A 19 -43.29 -21.22 9.22
C TYR A 19 -42.48 -21.67 8.00
N GLY A 20 -41.38 -20.99 7.74
CA GLY A 20 -40.29 -21.43 6.86
C GLY A 20 -38.95 -21.19 7.54
N LEU A 21 -38.54 -22.15 8.36
CA LEU A 21 -37.21 -22.23 8.96
C LEU A 21 -36.18 -22.48 7.85
N VAL A 22 -35.39 -21.45 7.51
CA VAL A 22 -34.07 -21.68 6.90
C VAL A 22 -33.06 -20.95 7.75
N THR A 23 -32.34 -21.76 8.52
CA THR A 23 -31.15 -21.44 9.31
C THR A 23 -30.08 -20.80 8.43
N GLY A 24 -30.00 -19.47 8.43
CA GLY A 24 -28.85 -18.71 7.93
C GLY A 24 -27.96 -18.35 9.11
N ALA A 25 -26.75 -18.92 9.11
CA ALA A 25 -25.78 -18.80 10.19
C ALA A 25 -25.44 -17.33 10.53
N ALA A 26 -25.62 -16.98 11.80
CA ALA A 26 -25.03 -15.81 12.41
C ALA A 26 -23.51 -16.04 12.54
N ILE A 27 -22.71 -15.48 11.62
CA ILE A 27 -21.25 -15.38 11.77
C ILE A 27 -20.79 -13.98 11.34
N ALA A 28 -20.14 -13.31 12.30
CA ALA A 28 -19.30 -12.11 12.15
C ALA A 28 -19.95 -10.73 11.93
N ALA A 29 -20.87 -10.33 12.82
CA ALA A 29 -21.21 -8.91 13.05
C ALA A 29 -20.60 -8.37 14.37
N ALA A 30 -19.49 -8.95 14.85
CA ALA A 30 -18.92 -8.67 16.18
C ALA A 30 -17.51 -8.04 16.18
N ALA A 31 -16.97 -7.60 15.04
CA ALA A 31 -15.63 -6.99 14.98
C ALA A 31 -15.61 -5.47 14.71
N ILE A 32 -16.75 -4.83 14.43
CA ILE A 32 -16.79 -3.41 14.02
C ILE A 32 -16.86 -2.45 15.24
N GLY A 33 -17.11 -2.95 16.45
CA GLY A 33 -17.36 -2.13 17.64
C GLY A 33 -16.16 -1.82 18.56
N ALA A 34 -14.96 -2.34 18.29
CA ALA A 34 -13.84 -2.28 19.26
C ALA A 34 -12.59 -1.49 18.80
N ALA A 35 -12.58 -0.92 17.58
CA ALA A 35 -11.38 -0.30 17.03
C ALA A 35 -11.17 1.18 17.42
N PHE A 36 -12.09 1.82 18.16
CA PHE A 36 -12.04 3.26 18.42
C PHE A 36 -11.48 3.68 19.80
N SER A 37 -10.68 2.83 20.44
CA SER A 37 -9.97 3.22 21.66
C SER A 37 -8.58 2.61 21.75
N ILE A 38 -7.64 3.19 21.00
CA ILE A 38 -6.22 3.22 21.39
C ILE A 38 -5.88 4.67 21.69
N ARG A 39 -6.44 5.19 22.78
CA ARG A 39 -5.97 6.42 23.43
C ARG A 39 -5.07 6.05 24.60
N GLY A 40 -4.06 5.21 24.32
CA GLY A 40 -2.96 4.95 25.24
C GLY A 40 -1.79 5.86 24.89
N SER A 41 -1.02 6.31 25.88
CA SER A 41 0.30 6.89 25.66
C SER A 41 1.19 5.83 24.98
N GLY A 42 1.13 5.78 23.65
CA GLY A 42 1.83 4.77 22.87
C GLY A 42 3.33 4.88 23.12
N LYS A 43 3.96 3.75 23.45
CA LYS A 43 5.42 3.65 23.44
C LYS A 43 5.93 4.21 22.10
N PHE A 44 6.90 5.12 22.15
CA PHE A 44 7.49 5.67 20.94
C PHE A 44 8.03 4.54 20.04
N ARG A 45 7.69 4.59 18.74
CA ARG A 45 8.10 3.60 17.75
C ARG A 45 9.56 3.82 17.38
N SER A 46 10.44 3.19 18.13
CA SER A 46 11.87 3.48 18.13
C SER A 46 12.67 2.66 17.13
N ARG A 47 12.34 1.37 16.96
CA ARG A 47 13.10 0.48 16.10
C ARG A 47 12.44 0.27 14.75
N VAL A 48 13.20 0.42 13.68
CA VAL A 48 12.71 0.46 12.32
C VAL A 48 13.53 -0.49 11.46
N ILE A 49 12.85 -1.32 10.65
CA ILE A 49 13.49 -2.18 9.67
C ILE A 49 12.99 -1.87 8.27
N GLY A 50 13.90 -1.76 7.31
CA GLY A 50 13.59 -1.81 5.89
C GLY A 50 13.61 -3.25 5.39
N ILE A 51 12.55 -3.67 4.72
CA ILE A 51 12.45 -4.97 4.07
C ILE A 51 12.23 -4.72 2.58
N ILE A 52 13.10 -5.30 1.75
CA ILE A 52 12.99 -5.26 0.30
C ILE A 52 12.42 -6.60 -0.17
N PRO A 53 11.10 -6.72 -0.42
CA PRO A 53 10.53 -7.94 -0.96
C PRO A 53 10.96 -8.12 -2.41
N ALA A 54 11.36 -9.34 -2.76
CA ALA A 54 11.73 -9.72 -4.11
C ALA A 54 11.14 -11.08 -4.46
N ARG A 55 10.78 -11.25 -5.73
CA ARG A 55 10.31 -12.51 -6.30
C ARG A 55 10.93 -12.68 -7.67
N TYR A 56 11.24 -13.93 -8.02
CA TYR A 56 11.72 -14.23 -9.36
C TYR A 56 10.59 -14.26 -10.38
N ALA A 57 9.47 -14.89 -10.01
CA ALA A 57 8.29 -15.03 -10.83
C ALA A 57 7.47 -13.73 -10.87
N SER A 58 7.67 -12.93 -11.92
CA SER A 58 6.78 -11.85 -12.32
C SER A 58 6.27 -12.16 -13.73
N SER A 59 4.95 -12.12 -13.92
CA SER A 59 4.31 -12.45 -15.20
C SER A 59 4.62 -11.42 -16.31
N ARG A 60 5.01 -10.20 -15.94
CA ARG A 60 5.31 -9.11 -16.87
C ARG A 60 6.81 -8.93 -17.12
N PHE A 61 7.64 -9.32 -16.16
CA PHE A 61 9.10 -9.13 -16.23
C PHE A 61 9.81 -10.19 -15.37
N GLU A 62 10.02 -11.38 -15.93
CA GLU A 62 10.68 -12.48 -15.23
C GLU A 62 12.13 -12.11 -14.85
N GLY A 63 12.54 -12.42 -13.61
CA GLY A 63 13.88 -12.10 -13.14
C GLY A 63 14.16 -10.60 -12.95
N LYS A 64 13.11 -9.76 -13.00
CA LYS A 64 13.17 -8.29 -12.84
C LYS A 64 14.17 -7.82 -11.77
N PRO A 65 14.17 -8.33 -10.51
CA PRO A 65 15.11 -7.87 -9.49
C PRO A 65 16.61 -8.01 -9.86
N LEU A 66 16.95 -8.96 -10.75
CA LEU A 66 18.32 -9.29 -11.16
C LEU A 66 18.74 -8.63 -12.47
N VAL A 67 17.84 -7.86 -13.10
CA VAL A 67 18.15 -7.06 -14.30
C VAL A 67 19.24 -6.06 -13.95
N HIS A 68 20.22 -5.91 -14.84
CA HIS A 68 21.33 -5.00 -14.62
C HIS A 68 20.96 -3.60 -15.05
N ILE A 69 21.28 -2.63 -14.19
CA ILE A 69 21.19 -1.20 -14.43
C ILE A 69 22.59 -0.65 -14.21
N LEU A 70 23.22 -0.20 -15.30
CA LEU A 70 24.61 0.29 -15.29
C LEU A 70 25.57 -0.68 -14.59
N GLY A 71 25.46 -1.98 -14.89
CA GLY A 71 26.36 -3.02 -14.38
C GLY A 71 26.07 -3.57 -12.98
N LYS A 72 25.03 -3.09 -12.27
CA LYS A 72 24.58 -3.67 -11.00
C LYS A 72 23.16 -4.23 -11.11
N PRO A 73 22.82 -5.35 -10.46
CA PRO A 73 21.44 -5.80 -10.34
C PRO A 73 20.53 -4.71 -9.76
N MET A 74 19.30 -4.59 -10.25
CA MET A 74 18.34 -3.59 -9.80
C MET A 74 18.11 -3.64 -8.28
N ILE A 75 17.95 -4.84 -7.73
CA ILE A 75 17.78 -5.02 -6.28
C ILE A 75 18.99 -4.53 -5.46
N GLN A 76 20.20 -4.61 -6.03
CA GLN A 76 21.40 -4.06 -5.39
C GLN A 76 21.33 -2.54 -5.33
N ARG A 77 20.89 -1.88 -6.41
CA ARG A 77 20.71 -0.41 -6.45
C ARG A 77 19.72 0.03 -5.37
N THR A 78 18.55 -0.61 -5.30
CA THR A 78 17.54 -0.34 -4.28
C THR A 78 18.08 -0.54 -2.86
N TRP A 79 18.82 -1.63 -2.62
CA TRP A 79 19.41 -1.91 -1.30
C TRP A 79 20.49 -0.89 -0.90
N GLU A 80 21.36 -0.50 -1.83
CA GLU A 80 22.38 0.53 -1.60
C GLU A 80 21.74 1.87 -1.22
N ARG A 81 20.65 2.26 -1.91
CA ARG A 81 19.89 3.48 -1.60
C ARG A 81 19.19 3.38 -0.24
N ALA A 82 18.48 2.28 0.02
CA ALA A 82 17.78 2.07 1.28
C ALA A 82 18.71 2.16 2.50
N LYS A 83 19.94 1.65 2.39
CA LYS A 83 20.94 1.73 3.47
C LYS A 83 21.41 3.14 3.82
N LEU A 84 21.17 4.13 2.96
CA LEU A 84 21.52 5.52 3.25
C LEU A 84 20.45 6.22 4.11
N ALA A 85 19.27 5.60 4.30
CA ALA A 85 18.21 6.15 5.14
C ALA A 85 18.65 6.17 6.61
N SER A 86 18.53 7.33 7.25
CA SER A 86 19.02 7.54 8.62
C SER A 86 18.12 6.92 9.69
N THR A 87 16.88 6.62 9.34
CA THR A 87 15.87 6.09 10.27
C THR A 87 15.83 4.57 10.34
N LEU A 88 16.49 3.84 9.43
CA LEU A 88 16.48 2.38 9.41
C LEU A 88 17.60 1.83 10.29
N ASP A 89 17.25 1.02 11.30
CA ASP A 89 18.24 0.29 12.11
C ASP A 89 18.82 -0.91 11.34
N HIS A 90 18.06 -1.43 10.37
CA HIS A 90 18.43 -2.60 9.60
C HIS A 90 17.74 -2.63 8.24
N VAL A 91 18.40 -3.20 7.23
CA VAL A 91 17.84 -3.40 5.88
C VAL A 91 18.08 -4.84 5.46
N VAL A 92 17.01 -5.55 5.13
CA VAL A 92 17.06 -6.96 4.69
C VAL A 92 16.33 -7.15 3.36
N VAL A 93 16.75 -8.14 2.59
CA VAL A 93 16.00 -8.62 1.42
C VAL A 93 15.17 -9.83 1.83
N ALA A 94 13.89 -9.84 1.47
CA ALA A 94 12.99 -10.97 1.68
C ALA A 94 12.65 -11.60 0.32
N THR A 95 13.01 -12.86 0.11
CA THR A 95 12.83 -13.56 -1.17
C THR A 95 12.42 -15.01 -0.97
N ASP A 96 11.73 -15.59 -1.93
CA ASP A 96 11.47 -17.02 -2.05
C ASP A 96 12.49 -17.75 -2.94
N ASP A 97 13.23 -17.01 -3.76
CA ASP A 97 14.16 -17.56 -4.74
C ASP A 97 15.63 -17.55 -4.26
N GLU A 98 16.29 -18.70 -4.36
CA GLU A 98 17.69 -18.87 -3.90
C GLU A 98 18.70 -18.16 -4.80
N LYS A 99 18.41 -17.95 -6.09
CA LYS A 99 19.31 -17.19 -6.99
C LYS A 99 19.32 -15.72 -6.59
N ILE A 100 18.15 -15.15 -6.28
CA ILE A 100 18.05 -13.80 -5.71
C ILE A 100 18.81 -13.74 -4.38
N ALA A 101 18.61 -14.72 -3.51
CA ALA A 101 19.27 -14.77 -2.21
C ALA A 101 20.80 -14.80 -2.33
N GLU A 102 21.35 -15.67 -3.19
CA GLU A 102 22.78 -15.79 -3.44
C GLU A 102 23.37 -14.47 -3.97
N ARG A 103 22.69 -13.84 -4.94
CA ARG A 103 23.13 -12.54 -5.48
C ARG A 103 23.12 -11.45 -4.40
N CYS A 104 22.09 -11.41 -3.56
CA CYS A 104 21.98 -10.44 -2.48
C CYS A 104 23.06 -10.60 -1.42
N ARG A 105 23.33 -11.84 -0.99
CA ARG A 105 24.45 -12.13 -0.08
C ARG A 105 25.79 -11.73 -0.70
N GLY A 106 25.96 -11.92 -2.01
CA GLY A 106 27.17 -11.56 -2.74
C GLY A 106 27.55 -10.07 -2.66
N PHE A 107 26.58 -9.16 -2.52
CA PHE A 107 26.84 -7.72 -2.29
C PHE A 107 26.67 -7.29 -0.82
N GLY A 108 26.55 -8.26 0.10
CA GLY A 108 26.52 -8.01 1.54
C GLY A 108 25.15 -7.64 2.12
N ALA A 109 24.06 -7.94 1.42
CA ALA A 109 22.73 -7.83 1.99
C ALA A 109 22.39 -9.04 2.87
N ASP A 110 21.78 -8.77 4.01
CA ASP A 110 21.12 -9.78 4.81
C ASP A 110 19.85 -10.26 4.10
N VAL A 111 19.67 -11.58 4.03
CA VAL A 111 18.57 -12.19 3.29
C VAL A 111 17.74 -13.09 4.20
N ILE A 112 16.41 -12.92 4.12
CA ILE A 112 15.44 -13.77 4.78
C ILE A 112 14.69 -14.55 3.71
N MET A 113 14.82 -15.88 3.77
CA MET A 113 14.01 -16.75 2.92
C MET A 113 12.56 -16.72 3.40
N THR A 114 11.63 -16.52 2.47
CA THR A 114 10.18 -16.42 2.69
C THR A 114 9.46 -17.39 1.76
N SER A 115 8.20 -17.69 2.05
CA SER A 115 7.38 -18.63 1.31
C SER A 115 6.99 -18.08 -0.07
N GLU A 116 6.88 -18.97 -1.04
CA GLU A 116 6.23 -18.69 -2.34
C GLU A 116 4.73 -18.40 -2.17
N SER A 117 4.12 -18.83 -1.05
CA SER A 117 2.69 -18.65 -0.76
C SER A 117 2.32 -17.22 -0.35
N CYS A 118 3.29 -16.36 -0.05
CA CYS A 118 3.01 -14.94 0.17
C CYS A 118 2.28 -14.39 -1.07
N ARG A 119 1.16 -13.69 -0.90
CA ARG A 119 0.39 -13.18 -2.05
C ARG A 119 0.98 -11.90 -2.64
N ASN A 120 1.60 -11.08 -1.80
CA ASN A 120 2.18 -9.80 -2.19
C ASN A 120 3.43 -9.43 -1.37
N GLY A 121 4.00 -8.24 -1.65
CA GLY A 121 5.14 -7.71 -0.93
C GLY A 121 4.86 -7.46 0.56
N THR A 122 3.64 -7.04 0.89
CA THR A 122 3.24 -6.76 2.28
C THR A 122 3.23 -8.02 3.14
N GLU A 123 2.66 -9.12 2.66
CA GLU A 123 2.70 -10.42 3.34
C GLU A 123 4.11 -10.98 3.44
N ARG A 124 4.92 -10.79 2.39
CA ARG A 124 6.33 -11.19 2.42
C ARG A 124 7.11 -10.44 3.49
N CYS A 125 6.84 -9.14 3.67
CA CYS A 125 7.39 -8.35 4.76
C CYS A 125 6.94 -8.87 6.13
N ASN A 126 5.67 -9.26 6.28
CA ASN A 126 5.17 -9.84 7.53
C ASN A 126 5.87 -11.17 7.87
N GLU A 127 5.97 -12.09 6.90
CA GLU A 127 6.65 -13.37 7.11
C GLU A 127 8.14 -13.16 7.44
N ALA A 128 8.81 -12.23 6.76
CA ALA A 128 10.19 -11.88 7.05
C ALA A 128 10.36 -11.31 8.47
N LEU A 129 9.43 -10.45 8.90
CA LEU A 129 9.41 -9.91 10.26
C LEU A 129 9.27 -11.00 11.32
N GLU A 130 8.45 -12.03 11.07
CA GLU A 130 8.24 -13.14 12.00
C GLU A 130 9.49 -14.03 12.18
N LYS A 131 10.36 -14.08 11.16
CA LYS A 131 11.61 -14.85 11.20
C LYS A 131 12.78 -14.11 11.84
N LEU A 132 12.63 -12.83 12.16
CA LEU A 132 13.67 -12.04 12.81
C LEU A 132 13.69 -12.21 14.33
N GLU A 133 14.88 -12.42 14.89
CA GLU A 133 15.07 -12.50 16.34
C GLU A 133 14.83 -11.14 17.03
N LYS A 134 15.23 -10.05 16.36
CA LYS A 134 15.08 -8.68 16.85
C LYS A 134 13.66 -8.19 16.60
N LYS A 135 13.06 -7.54 17.60
CA LYS A 135 11.73 -6.91 17.49
C LYS A 135 11.83 -5.48 16.95
N TYR A 136 11.05 -5.17 15.92
CA TYR A 136 10.95 -3.82 15.35
C TYR A 136 9.56 -3.24 15.63
N ASP A 137 9.48 -1.92 15.79
CA ASP A 137 8.22 -1.18 16.00
C ASP A 137 7.62 -0.72 14.66
N ILE A 138 8.45 -0.44 13.66
CA ILE A 138 8.05 -0.07 12.29
C ILE A 138 8.73 -0.97 11.27
N VAL A 139 7.97 -1.37 10.24
CA VAL A 139 8.48 -2.03 9.04
C VAL A 139 8.28 -1.12 7.84
N VAL A 140 9.33 -0.85 7.08
CA VAL A 140 9.26 -0.18 5.78
C VAL A 140 9.29 -1.24 4.69
N ASN A 141 8.23 -1.32 3.90
CA ASN A 141 8.16 -2.11 2.69
C ASN A 141 8.76 -1.29 1.53
N ILE A 142 9.99 -1.63 1.14
CA ILE A 142 10.78 -0.91 0.13
C ILE A 142 10.74 -1.72 -1.17
N GLN A 143 10.04 -1.22 -2.18
CA GLN A 143 9.85 -1.96 -3.43
C GLN A 143 11.20 -2.22 -4.12
N GLY A 144 11.45 -3.48 -4.51
CA GLY A 144 12.72 -3.90 -5.12
C GLY A 144 12.98 -3.31 -6.52
N ASP A 145 11.98 -2.70 -7.12
CA ASP A 145 11.96 -2.10 -8.46
C ASP A 145 12.00 -0.57 -8.48
N GLU A 146 12.34 0.04 -7.34
CA GLU A 146 12.60 1.48 -7.18
C GLU A 146 14.10 1.74 -6.95
N PRO A 147 14.98 1.50 -7.95
CA PRO A 147 16.44 1.59 -7.80
C PRO A 147 16.96 3.00 -7.50
N LEU A 148 16.13 4.02 -7.68
CA LEU A 148 16.44 5.43 -7.39
C LEU A 148 15.68 5.98 -6.19
N ILE A 149 15.09 5.12 -5.35
CA ILE A 149 14.40 5.56 -4.14
C ILE A 149 15.29 6.51 -3.33
N GLU A 150 14.72 7.63 -2.92
CA GLU A 150 15.40 8.63 -2.12
C GLU A 150 15.36 8.27 -0.64
N PRO A 151 16.51 8.20 0.05
CA PRO A 151 16.59 7.93 1.49
C PRO A 151 15.69 8.85 2.32
N GLU A 152 15.55 10.10 1.91
CA GLU A 152 14.75 11.12 2.55
C GLU A 152 13.25 10.79 2.53
N ILE A 153 12.78 10.08 1.50
CA ILE A 153 11.39 9.61 1.41
C ILE A 153 11.15 8.50 2.44
N ILE A 154 12.08 7.53 2.54
CA ILE A 154 12.06 6.47 3.56
C ILE A 154 12.03 7.11 4.96
N ASP A 155 12.94 8.04 5.23
CA ASP A 155 13.01 8.74 6.51
C ASP A 155 11.74 9.53 6.80
N GLY A 156 11.18 10.18 5.78
CA GLY A 156 9.95 10.95 5.87
C GLY A 156 8.76 10.10 6.30
N ILE A 157 8.52 8.95 5.63
CA ILE A 157 7.37 8.10 5.96
C ILE A 157 7.51 7.50 7.36
N VAL A 158 8.72 7.12 7.76
CA VAL A 158 8.99 6.59 9.11
C VAL A 158 8.70 7.65 10.16
N LYS A 159 9.22 8.87 9.99
CA LYS A 159 8.96 10.00 10.92
C LYS A 159 7.48 10.37 10.96
N ALA A 160 6.80 10.35 9.82
CA ALA A 160 5.37 10.62 9.73
C ALA A 160 4.56 9.59 10.52
N LEU A 161 4.94 8.32 10.42
CA LEU A 161 4.33 7.27 11.23
C LEU A 161 4.67 7.52 12.70
N GLN A 162 5.94 7.65 13.10
CA GLN A 162 6.33 7.95 14.49
C GLN A 162 5.55 9.12 15.13
N GLY A 163 5.29 10.19 14.37
CA GLY A 163 4.52 11.36 14.82
C GLY A 163 3.00 11.20 14.83
N ALA A 164 2.45 10.13 14.27
CA ALA A 164 1.01 9.84 14.18
C ALA A 164 0.66 8.53 14.91
N PRO A 165 0.58 8.51 16.25
CA PRO A 165 0.36 7.28 17.04
C PRO A 165 -1.00 6.61 16.79
N ASP A 166 -1.96 7.32 16.20
CA ASP A 166 -3.25 6.80 15.77
C ASP A 166 -3.24 6.23 14.34
N ALA A 167 -2.14 6.42 13.60
CA ALA A 167 -1.92 5.79 12.29
C ALA A 167 -1.15 4.48 12.43
N VAL A 168 -1.57 3.49 11.65
CA VAL A 168 -0.91 2.18 11.55
C VAL A 168 -0.04 2.04 10.30
N PHE A 169 -0.14 3.03 9.42
CA PHE A 169 0.47 3.02 8.11
C PHE A 169 0.88 4.45 7.73
N SER A 170 1.97 4.60 6.99
CA SER A 170 2.27 5.84 6.30
C SER A 170 2.83 5.59 4.90
N THR A 171 2.67 6.59 4.03
CA THR A 171 3.14 6.57 2.64
C THR A 171 3.47 7.98 2.15
N ALA A 172 3.98 8.07 0.92
CA ALA A 172 4.34 9.33 0.28
C ALA A 172 3.53 9.56 -1.00
N VAL A 173 3.32 10.84 -1.29
CA VAL A 173 2.76 11.32 -2.55
C VAL A 173 3.63 12.44 -3.13
N THR A 174 3.63 12.57 -4.45
CA THR A 174 4.21 13.70 -5.19
C THR A 174 3.13 14.43 -5.99
N SER A 175 3.49 15.53 -6.64
CA SER A 175 2.59 16.22 -7.57
C SER A 175 2.36 15.34 -8.81
N LEU A 176 1.09 15.15 -9.18
CA LEU A 176 0.71 14.46 -10.41
C LEU A 176 0.89 15.42 -11.60
N THR A 177 1.55 14.95 -12.66
CA THR A 177 1.64 15.71 -13.90
C THR A 177 0.32 15.62 -14.68
N PRO A 178 -0.11 16.66 -15.43
CA PRO A 178 -1.32 16.59 -16.24
C PRO A 178 -1.33 15.42 -17.24
N GLU A 179 -0.17 15.02 -17.75
CA GLU A 179 0.03 13.93 -18.71
C GLU A 179 -0.28 12.56 -18.08
N ASP A 180 0.02 12.39 -16.78
CA ASP A 180 -0.26 11.18 -16.02
C ASP A 180 -1.72 11.07 -15.56
N SER A 181 -2.54 12.11 -15.75
CA SER A 181 -3.87 12.22 -15.14
C SER A 181 -4.84 11.09 -15.49
N THR A 182 -4.75 10.58 -16.73
CA THR A 182 -5.60 9.50 -17.24
C THR A 182 -4.97 8.13 -17.17
N ASP A 183 -3.72 8.01 -16.74
CA ASP A 183 -3.03 6.71 -16.65
C ASP A 183 -3.53 5.93 -15.42
N PRO A 184 -4.14 4.73 -15.60
CA PRO A 184 -4.60 3.90 -14.49
C PRO A 184 -3.46 3.26 -13.68
N ASN A 185 -2.22 3.26 -14.18
CA ASN A 185 -1.05 2.82 -13.43
C ASN A 185 -0.53 3.90 -12.47
N ARG A 186 -0.89 5.17 -12.71
CA ARG A 186 -0.56 6.31 -11.86
C ARG A 186 -1.65 6.47 -10.80
N VAL A 187 -1.47 5.86 -9.64
CA VAL A 187 -2.49 5.87 -8.57
C VAL A 187 -2.59 7.26 -7.94
N LYS A 188 -3.80 7.82 -7.91
CA LYS A 188 -4.08 9.10 -7.26
C LYS A 188 -4.39 8.90 -5.79
N CYS A 189 -4.06 9.89 -4.96
CA CYS A 189 -4.41 9.92 -3.55
C CYS A 189 -5.09 11.25 -3.20
N ILE A 190 -6.10 11.21 -2.34
CA ILE A 190 -6.64 12.40 -1.68
C ILE A 190 -6.38 12.33 -0.18
N VAL A 191 -6.08 13.47 0.41
CA VAL A 191 -5.72 13.60 1.83
C VAL A 191 -6.60 14.64 2.51
N ASP A 192 -6.83 14.47 3.80
CA ASP A 192 -7.51 15.48 4.62
C ASP A 192 -6.56 16.62 5.02
N ASN A 193 -7.12 17.63 5.71
CA ASN A 193 -6.37 18.79 6.19
C ASN A 193 -5.33 18.44 7.27
N HIS A 194 -5.36 17.23 7.80
CA HIS A 194 -4.39 16.70 8.77
C HIS A 194 -3.39 15.76 8.11
N GLY A 195 -3.41 15.58 6.80
CA GLY A 195 -2.50 14.70 6.07
C GLY A 195 -2.77 13.21 6.30
N TYR A 196 -4.00 12.82 6.60
CA TYR A 196 -4.42 11.42 6.52
C TYR A 196 -5.03 11.12 5.16
N ALA A 197 -4.79 9.92 4.63
CA ALA A 197 -5.42 9.50 3.38
C ALA A 197 -6.94 9.41 3.56
N ILE A 198 -7.68 10.01 2.63
CA ILE A 198 -9.14 9.85 2.50
C ILE A 198 -9.43 8.68 1.55
N TYR A 199 -8.76 8.62 0.40
CA TYR A 199 -9.00 7.60 -0.62
C TYR A 199 -7.83 7.50 -1.61
N PHE A 200 -7.71 6.34 -2.25
CA PHE A 200 -6.80 6.08 -3.38
C PHE A 200 -7.60 5.58 -4.57
N SER A 201 -7.24 5.98 -5.79
CA SER A 201 -7.95 5.53 -6.99
C SER A 201 -7.04 5.52 -8.21
N ARG A 202 -7.29 4.58 -9.12
CA ARG A 202 -6.77 4.60 -10.48
C ARG A 202 -7.45 5.67 -11.34
N GLY A 203 -8.67 6.09 -10.97
CA GLY A 203 -9.36 7.22 -11.57
C GLY A 203 -8.81 8.58 -11.09
N LEU A 204 -9.02 9.63 -11.89
CA LEU A 204 -8.62 10.99 -11.50
C LEU A 204 -9.49 11.49 -10.34
N ILE A 205 -8.85 11.72 -9.19
CA ILE A 205 -9.51 12.24 -7.99
C ILE A 205 -8.73 13.44 -7.40
N PRO A 206 -9.42 14.48 -6.88
CA PRO A 206 -10.87 14.64 -6.90
C PRO A 206 -11.40 14.98 -8.29
N PHE A 207 -12.56 14.44 -8.63
CA PHE A 207 -13.27 14.83 -9.84
C PHE A 207 -13.90 16.21 -9.65
N ASN A 208 -13.87 17.05 -10.70
CA ASN A 208 -14.45 18.39 -10.65
C ASN A 208 -15.64 18.51 -11.63
N LYS A 209 -16.52 19.48 -11.40
CA LYS A 209 -17.76 19.67 -12.18
C LYS A 209 -17.52 19.92 -13.68
N SER A 210 -16.33 20.42 -14.06
CA SER A 210 -16.02 20.68 -15.47
C SER A 210 -15.75 19.41 -16.26
N GLY A 211 -15.48 18.29 -15.58
CA GLY A 211 -15.06 17.04 -16.21
C GLY A 211 -13.68 17.10 -16.87
N LYS A 212 -12.90 18.17 -16.63
CA LYS A 212 -11.57 18.39 -17.20
C LYS A 212 -10.52 18.46 -16.08
N VAL A 213 -9.29 18.07 -16.38
CA VAL A 213 -8.15 18.25 -15.46
C VAL A 213 -7.98 19.75 -15.18
N ASN A 214 -7.92 20.14 -13.91
CA ASN A 214 -7.59 21.50 -13.52
C ASN A 214 -6.07 21.63 -13.32
N PRO A 215 -5.32 22.32 -14.20
CA PRO A 215 -3.87 22.41 -14.10
C PRO A 215 -3.39 23.18 -12.86
N ASN A 216 -4.27 23.96 -12.22
CA ASN A 216 -3.96 24.71 -11.00
C ASN A 216 -4.29 23.95 -9.72
N PHE A 217 -4.90 22.76 -9.81
CA PHE A 217 -5.19 21.93 -8.66
C PHE A 217 -4.04 20.96 -8.39
N PRO A 218 -3.53 20.84 -7.15
CA PRO A 218 -2.42 19.96 -6.82
C PRO A 218 -2.90 18.51 -6.67
N TYR A 219 -3.18 17.85 -7.80
CA TYR A 219 -3.43 16.42 -7.83
C TYR A 219 -2.22 15.66 -7.29
N LEU A 220 -2.46 14.59 -6.52
CA LEU A 220 -1.39 13.86 -5.83
C LEU A 220 -1.25 12.46 -6.44
N LEU A 221 -0.02 12.13 -6.83
CA LEU A 221 0.41 10.81 -7.27
C LEU A 221 0.98 10.03 -6.09
N HIS A 222 0.47 8.82 -5.84
CA HIS A 222 0.96 7.90 -4.82
C HIS A 222 2.25 7.20 -5.29
N LEU A 223 3.26 7.14 -4.40
CA LEU A 223 4.59 6.63 -4.71
C LEU A 223 4.83 5.15 -4.33
N GLY A 224 3.81 4.42 -3.87
CA GLY A 224 3.95 2.97 -3.60
C GLY A 224 4.83 2.56 -2.42
N ILE A 225 5.64 3.46 -1.84
CA ILE A 225 6.44 3.20 -0.64
C ILE A 225 5.60 3.26 0.64
N GLN A 226 5.80 2.31 1.54
CA GLN A 226 4.91 2.12 2.68
C GLN A 226 5.70 1.83 3.95
N SER A 227 5.28 2.43 5.07
CA SER A 227 5.72 2.00 6.40
C SER A 227 4.52 1.58 7.25
N TYR A 228 4.70 0.52 8.03
CA TYR A 228 3.67 -0.11 8.83
C TYR A 228 4.09 -0.14 10.29
N ASP A 229 3.12 0.05 11.19
CA ASP A 229 3.26 -0.42 12.56
C ASP A 229 3.39 -1.94 12.56
N SER A 230 4.43 -2.47 13.20
CA SER A 230 4.72 -3.91 13.18
C SER A 230 3.60 -4.77 13.77
N LYS A 231 2.81 -4.24 14.72
CA LYS A 231 1.68 -4.99 15.28
C LYS A 231 0.52 -5.02 14.30
N PHE A 232 0.28 -3.89 13.62
CA PHE A 232 -0.72 -3.83 12.56
C PHE A 232 -0.35 -4.71 11.36
N LEU A 233 0.91 -4.80 10.99
CA LEU A 233 1.33 -5.64 9.85
C LEU A 233 0.92 -7.12 10.03
N LYS A 234 0.90 -7.61 11.28
CA LYS A 234 0.35 -8.95 11.60
C LYS A 234 -1.15 -9.03 11.37
N ILE A 235 -1.88 -8.02 11.84
CA ILE A 235 -3.34 -7.89 11.62
C ILE A 235 -3.65 -7.82 10.12
N TYR A 236 -2.85 -7.09 9.34
CA TYR A 236 -3.03 -6.93 7.89
C TYR A 236 -3.12 -8.28 7.15
N SER A 237 -2.28 -9.24 7.55
CA SER A 237 -2.24 -10.59 6.97
C SER A 237 -3.54 -11.38 7.23
N GLU A 238 -4.26 -11.06 8.31
CA GLU A 238 -5.52 -11.69 8.71
C GLU A 238 -6.75 -10.99 8.11
N LEU A 239 -6.60 -9.75 7.61
CA LEU A 239 -7.70 -9.02 6.98
C LEU A 239 -8.14 -9.70 5.67
N ALA A 240 -9.43 -10.00 5.59
CA ALA A 240 -10.05 -10.48 4.36
C ALA A 240 -9.97 -9.40 3.25
N PRO A 241 -9.94 -9.81 1.97
CA PRO A 241 -10.09 -8.88 0.87
C PRO A 241 -11.38 -8.07 0.98
N THR A 242 -11.35 -6.83 0.49
CA THR A 242 -12.44 -5.86 0.65
C THR A 242 -12.92 -5.33 -0.71
N PRO A 243 -14.19 -4.89 -0.85
CA PRO A 243 -14.75 -4.50 -2.14
C PRO A 243 -13.95 -3.45 -2.91
N LEU A 244 -13.52 -2.35 -2.28
CA LEU A 244 -12.77 -1.30 -2.99
C LEU A 244 -11.35 -1.76 -3.32
N GLN A 245 -10.70 -2.51 -2.43
CA GLN A 245 -9.42 -3.16 -2.72
C GLN A 245 -9.49 -4.04 -3.97
N LEU A 246 -10.54 -4.86 -4.11
CA LEU A 246 -10.70 -5.78 -5.24
C LEU A 246 -11.06 -5.04 -6.54
N GLU A 247 -11.91 -4.02 -6.46
CA GLU A 247 -12.33 -3.23 -7.63
C GLU A 247 -11.18 -2.38 -8.19
N GLU A 248 -10.44 -1.69 -7.34
CA GLU A 248 -9.34 -0.82 -7.75
C GLU A 248 -8.01 -1.58 -7.88
N ASP A 249 -7.92 -2.82 -7.42
CA ASP A 249 -6.66 -3.58 -7.32
C ASP A 249 -5.57 -2.77 -6.58
N LEU A 250 -5.93 -2.27 -5.38
CA LEU A 250 -5.09 -1.42 -4.52
C LEU A 250 -5.09 -1.93 -3.07
N GLU A 251 -3.99 -2.53 -2.64
CA GLU A 251 -3.84 -3.15 -1.32
C GLU A 251 -4.13 -2.22 -0.14
N GLN A 252 -3.74 -0.95 -0.25
CA GLN A 252 -3.94 0.06 0.78
C GLN A 252 -5.43 0.33 1.06
N LEU A 253 -6.33 0.08 0.09
CA LEU A 253 -7.77 0.25 0.33
C LEU A 253 -8.30 -0.73 1.37
N LYS A 254 -7.71 -1.94 1.47
CA LYS A 254 -8.05 -2.90 2.53
C LYS A 254 -7.89 -2.33 3.92
N VAL A 255 -6.86 -1.51 4.12
CA VAL A 255 -6.58 -0.87 5.40
C VAL A 255 -7.57 0.27 5.66
N LEU A 256 -7.90 1.09 4.65
CA LEU A 256 -8.90 2.16 4.77
C LEU A 256 -10.32 1.62 5.01
N GLU A 257 -10.74 0.58 4.28
CA GLU A 257 -12.08 -0.02 4.42
C GLU A 257 -12.31 -0.64 5.79
N ASN A 258 -11.26 -1.13 6.45
CA ASN A 258 -11.31 -1.62 7.82
C ASN A 258 -11.19 -0.50 8.89
N GLY A 259 -11.22 0.78 8.47
CA GLY A 259 -11.28 1.93 9.37
C GLY A 259 -9.95 2.37 9.98
N TYR A 260 -8.83 1.83 9.50
CA TYR A 260 -7.50 2.20 9.97
C TYR A 260 -7.01 3.49 9.30
N LYS A 261 -6.24 4.27 10.05
CA LYS A 261 -5.70 5.55 9.58
C LYS A 261 -4.33 5.42 8.95
N MET A 262 -4.11 6.22 7.91
CA MET A 262 -2.89 6.29 7.14
C MET A 262 -2.34 7.70 7.11
N LYS A 263 -1.07 7.89 7.49
CA LYS A 263 -0.41 9.19 7.36
C LYS A 263 0.22 9.33 5.98
N VAL A 264 0.03 10.48 5.33
CA VAL A 264 0.59 10.75 4.01
C VAL A 264 1.50 11.95 4.08
N ILE A 265 2.72 11.82 3.58
CA ILE A 265 3.63 12.95 3.37
C ILE A 265 3.65 13.36 1.91
N LYS A 266 3.84 14.66 1.67
CA LYS A 266 4.10 15.18 0.33
C LYS A 266 5.61 15.33 0.15
N VAL A 267 6.13 14.86 -0.97
CA VAL A 267 7.54 14.95 -1.33
C VAL A 267 7.66 15.55 -2.72
N ASP A 268 8.80 16.19 -2.99
CA ASP A 268 9.16 16.65 -4.33
C ASP A 268 10.06 15.58 -4.95
N HIS A 269 9.44 14.62 -5.63
CA HIS A 269 10.11 13.44 -6.17
C HIS A 269 9.54 13.07 -7.53
N ASP A 270 10.45 12.74 -8.44
CA ASP A 270 10.12 12.16 -9.74
C ASP A 270 10.04 10.63 -9.61
N ALA A 271 8.84 10.08 -9.79
CA ALA A 271 8.63 8.63 -9.72
C ALA A 271 9.25 7.91 -10.93
N HIS A 272 10.27 7.09 -10.67
CA HIS A 272 11.06 6.38 -11.70
C HIS A 272 11.15 4.86 -11.45
N GLY A 273 10.02 4.23 -11.11
CA GLY A 273 9.92 2.77 -11.02
C GLY A 273 10.19 2.11 -12.37
N VAL A 274 10.78 0.91 -12.32
CA VAL A 274 10.99 0.08 -13.52
C VAL A 274 9.87 -0.94 -13.55
N ASP A 275 9.01 -0.97 -14.57
CA ASP A 275 7.99 -2.04 -14.71
C ASP A 275 8.15 -2.84 -15.99
N THR A 276 8.75 -2.23 -17.00
CA THR A 276 8.99 -2.82 -18.30
C THR A 276 10.50 -2.79 -18.65
N PRO A 277 10.97 -3.66 -19.56
CA PRO A 277 12.34 -3.59 -20.04
C PRO A 277 12.73 -2.21 -20.60
N GLU A 278 11.78 -1.50 -21.22
CA GLU A 278 11.98 -0.16 -21.78
C GLU A 278 12.30 0.89 -20.70
N ASP A 279 11.80 0.70 -19.48
CA ASP A 279 12.06 1.63 -18.37
C ASP A 279 13.51 1.56 -17.89
N VAL A 280 14.20 0.43 -18.07
CA VAL A 280 15.63 0.28 -17.76
C VAL A 280 16.45 1.29 -18.56
N GLY A 281 16.20 1.40 -19.87
CA GLY A 281 16.93 2.33 -20.73
C GLY A 281 16.72 3.80 -20.35
N LYS A 282 15.48 4.18 -20.02
CA LYS A 282 15.14 5.53 -19.53
C LYS A 282 15.85 5.82 -18.21
N LEU A 283 15.82 4.87 -17.30
CA LEU A 283 16.45 4.97 -16.00
C LEU A 283 17.97 5.11 -16.12
N GLU A 284 18.62 4.30 -16.95
CA GLU A 284 20.07 4.40 -17.17
C GLU A 284 20.47 5.76 -17.77
N ALA A 285 19.66 6.32 -18.69
CA ALA A 285 19.90 7.64 -19.24
C ALA A 285 19.83 8.72 -18.15
N LEU A 286 18.78 8.68 -17.33
CA LEU A 286 18.60 9.58 -16.19
C LEU A 286 19.75 9.47 -15.18
N MET A 287 20.17 8.25 -14.85
CA MET A 287 21.28 8.01 -13.93
C MET A 287 22.60 8.59 -14.44
N ARG A 288 22.87 8.49 -15.75
CA ARG A 288 24.05 9.13 -16.35
C ARG A 288 23.97 10.65 -16.28
N GLU A 289 22.81 11.24 -16.55
CA GLU A 289 22.59 12.69 -16.42
C GLU A 289 22.80 13.19 -14.99
N ARG A 290 22.34 12.41 -14.00
CA ARG A 290 22.46 12.72 -12.57
C ARG A 290 23.80 12.28 -11.95
N ASN A 291 24.74 11.74 -12.72
CA ASN A 291 26.02 11.19 -12.26
C ASN A 291 25.88 10.10 -11.17
N LEU A 292 24.87 9.23 -11.30
CA LEU A 292 24.53 8.13 -10.38
C LEU A 292 24.97 6.76 -10.94
N VAL A 293 26.17 6.67 -11.50
CA VAL A 293 26.69 5.44 -12.17
C VAL A 293 27.08 4.36 -11.19
#